data_AF-A0AAE8QKF8-F1
#
_entry.id   AF-A0AAE8QKF8-F1
#
_cell.length_a   1.000
_cell.length_b   1.000
_cell.length_c   1.000
_cell.angle_alpha   90.00
_cell.angle_beta   90.00
_cell.angle_gamma   90.00
#
_symmetry.space_group_name_H-M   'P 1'
#
loop_
_entity.id
_entity.type
_entity.pdbx_description
1 polymer ?
#
loop_
_entity_poly.entity_id
_entity_poly.type
_entity_poly.pdbx_seq_one_letter_code
_entity_poly.pdbx_strand_id
1 'polypeptide(L)'
;MLNQQEIELIEYMDYQVLNNGMDGWLGNRAYEKVFELIEILKKRNSELDQQVASIFTKVTVSGLGYYQHKDSIFIPEIKEMCDEYEKEIEECSKQYQQIAKDFMNSYGLEDYLTKFTKNISS
;
A
#
# COMPACT_ATOMS: atom_id res chain seq x y z
N MET A 1 -14.31 1.88 17.15
CA MET A 1 -15.13 2.53 16.11
C MET A 1 -14.25 3.58 15.47
N LEU A 2 -14.10 3.57 14.14
CA LEU A 2 -13.26 4.53 13.44
C LEU A 2 -13.92 5.89 13.38
N ASN A 3 -13.13 6.96 13.43
CA ASN A 3 -13.59 8.31 13.12
C ASN A 3 -13.46 8.61 11.62
N GLN A 4 -14.03 9.73 11.18
CA GLN A 4 -14.07 10.12 9.78
C GLN A 4 -12.68 10.25 9.14
N GLN A 5 -11.70 10.83 9.85
CA GLN A 5 -10.33 10.99 9.34
C GLN A 5 -9.64 9.65 9.14
N GLU A 6 -9.93 8.67 10.00
CA GLU A 6 -9.37 7.32 9.89
C GLU A 6 -9.95 6.57 8.70
N ILE A 7 -11.25 6.73 8.45
CA ILE A 7 -11.93 6.16 7.27
C ILE A 7 -11.32 6.77 5.99
N GLU A 8 -11.21 8.09 5.93
CA GLU A 8 -10.62 8.80 4.79
C GLU A 8 -9.18 8.36 4.52
N LEU A 9 -8.39 8.11 5.58
CA LEU A 9 -7.04 7.60 5.42
C LEU A 9 -7.04 6.18 4.85
N ILE A 10 -7.89 5.27 5.34
CA ILE A 10 -7.99 3.91 4.78
C ILE A 10 -8.37 3.96 3.30
N GLU A 11 -9.40 4.73 2.95
CA GLU A 11 -9.83 4.89 1.54
C GLU A 11 -8.74 5.53 0.67
N TYR A 12 -8.00 6.51 1.21
CA TYR A 12 -6.87 7.13 0.50
C TYR A 12 -5.75 6.11 0.22
N MET A 13 -5.40 5.29 1.20
CA MET A 13 -4.34 4.27 1.04
C MET A 13 -4.76 3.21 0.00
N ASP A 14 -6.01 2.77 0.05
CA ASP A 14 -6.58 1.84 -0.93
C ASP A 14 -6.57 2.43 -2.34
N TYR A 15 -7.03 3.69 -2.50
CA TYR A 15 -7.00 4.42 -3.75
C TYR A 15 -5.59 4.50 -4.34
N GLN A 16 -4.60 4.89 -3.54
CA GLN A 16 -3.24 5.05 -4.03
C GLN A 16 -2.69 3.75 -4.62
N VAL A 17 -2.95 2.61 -3.96
CA VAL A 17 -2.48 1.32 -4.46
C VAL A 17 -3.27 0.86 -5.66
N LEU A 18 -4.61 0.89 -5.60
CA LEU A 18 -5.45 0.30 -6.65
C LEU A 18 -5.58 1.18 -7.90
N ASN A 19 -5.38 2.49 -7.79
CA ASN A 19 -5.39 3.40 -8.94
C ASN A 19 -3.99 3.67 -9.50
N ASN A 20 -3.02 3.95 -8.62
CA ASN A 20 -1.69 4.42 -9.03
C ASN A 20 -0.62 3.31 -8.99
N GLY A 21 -0.95 2.15 -8.43
CA GLY A 21 0.02 1.12 -8.09
C GLY A 21 0.86 1.49 -6.86
N MET A 22 1.58 0.51 -6.31
CA MET A 22 2.50 0.74 -5.20
C MET A 22 3.64 1.71 -5.56
N ASP A 23 4.07 1.75 -6.81
CA ASP A 23 5.04 2.73 -7.31
C ASP A 23 4.49 4.16 -7.27
N GLY A 24 3.22 4.33 -7.67
CA GLY A 24 2.53 5.62 -7.58
C GLY A 24 2.28 6.03 -6.12
N TRP A 25 1.97 5.08 -5.23
CA TRP A 25 1.88 5.31 -3.79
C TRP A 25 3.21 5.84 -3.22
N LEU A 26 4.34 5.26 -3.62
CA LEU A 26 5.69 5.72 -3.26
C LEU A 26 5.99 7.12 -3.81
N GLY A 27 5.74 7.34 -5.11
CA GLY A 27 6.02 8.62 -5.79
C GLY A 27 5.18 9.79 -5.28
N ASN A 28 3.94 9.53 -4.85
CA ASN A 28 3.04 10.53 -4.26
C ASN A 28 3.32 10.80 -2.78
N ARG A 29 4.39 10.22 -2.22
CA ARG A 29 4.75 10.32 -0.80
C ARG A 29 3.64 9.84 0.14
N ALA A 30 2.78 8.93 -0.31
CA ALA A 30 1.73 8.36 0.53
C ALA A 30 2.33 7.54 1.70
N TYR A 31 3.60 7.13 1.60
CA TYR A 31 4.38 6.52 2.68
C TYR A 31 4.48 7.39 3.94
N GLU A 32 4.33 8.72 3.85
CA GLU A 32 4.35 9.59 5.03
C GLU A 32 3.20 9.29 5.99
N LYS A 33 2.10 8.73 5.47
CA LYS A 33 0.91 8.38 6.23
C LYS A 33 0.93 6.94 6.76
N VAL A 34 2.01 6.19 6.52
CA VAL A 34 2.09 4.78 6.91
C VAL A 34 1.98 4.59 8.42
N PHE A 35 2.56 5.50 9.21
CA PHE A 35 2.46 5.43 10.67
C PHE A 35 1.03 5.68 11.17
N GLU A 36 0.34 6.66 10.58
CA GLU A 36 -1.08 6.92 10.87
C GLU A 36 -1.92 5.68 10.53
N LEU A 37 -1.69 5.07 9.36
CA LEU A 37 -2.36 3.83 8.96
C LEU A 37 -2.09 2.71 9.96
N ILE A 38 -0.83 2.47 10.34
CA ILE A 38 -0.46 1.41 11.28
C ILE A 38 -1.16 1.62 12.64
N GLU A 39 -1.24 2.85 13.14
CA GLU A 39 -1.95 3.15 14.39
C GLU A 39 -3.45 2.87 14.29
N ILE A 40 -4.07 3.10 13.13
CA ILE A 40 -5.47 2.72 12.89
C ILE A 40 -5.64 1.19 12.91
N LEU A 41 -4.79 0.48 12.17
CA LEU A 41 -4.82 -0.97 12.04
C LEU A 41 -4.66 -1.68 13.39
N LYS A 42 -3.77 -1.17 14.26
CA LYS A 42 -3.55 -1.67 15.62
C LYS A 42 -4.77 -1.61 16.53
N LYS A 43 -5.75 -0.73 16.26
CA LYS A 43 -6.94 -0.60 17.14
C LYS A 43 -7.82 -1.84 17.10
N ARG A 44 -7.93 -2.48 15.92
CA ARG A 44 -8.68 -3.73 15.74
C ARG A 44 -7.75 -4.93 15.76
N ASN A 45 -6.55 -4.80 15.17
CA ASN A 45 -5.49 -5.79 15.16
C ASN A 45 -5.94 -7.19 14.70
N SER A 46 -6.87 -7.25 13.74
CA SER A 46 -7.29 -8.50 13.11
C SER A 46 -6.17 -9.09 12.23
N GLU A 47 -6.33 -10.32 11.78
CA GLU A 47 -5.38 -10.95 10.85
C GLU A 47 -5.23 -10.14 9.55
N LEU A 48 -6.33 -9.65 8.98
CA LEU A 48 -6.31 -8.76 7.81
C LEU A 48 -5.57 -7.46 8.08
N ASP A 49 -5.72 -6.87 9.28
CA ASP A 49 -5.00 -5.64 9.65
C ASP A 49 -3.50 -5.87 9.72
N GLN A 50 -3.08 -7.01 10.28
CA GLN A 50 -1.68 -7.38 10.40
C GLN A 50 -1.07 -7.64 9.01
N GLN A 51 -1.82 -8.29 8.11
CA GLN A 51 -1.42 -8.49 6.72
C GLN A 51 -1.22 -7.15 6.00
N VAL A 52 -2.20 -6.25 6.08
CA VAL A 52 -2.11 -4.92 5.46
C VAL A 52 -0.96 -4.10 6.06
N ALA A 53 -0.80 -4.10 7.39
CA ALA A 53 0.31 -3.43 8.04
C ALA A 53 1.67 -3.97 7.57
N SER A 54 1.80 -5.30 7.42
CA SER A 54 3.01 -5.95 6.91
C SER A 54 3.32 -5.52 5.47
N ILE A 55 2.32 -5.53 4.59
CA ILE A 55 2.45 -5.10 3.19
C ILE A 55 2.94 -3.65 3.12
N PHE A 56 2.23 -2.73 3.79
CA PHE A 56 2.58 -1.32 3.74
C PHE A 56 3.93 -1.02 4.41
N THR A 57 4.32 -1.76 5.44
CA THR A 57 5.65 -1.63 6.04
C THR A 57 6.74 -2.07 5.07
N LYS A 58 6.59 -3.25 4.44
CA LYS A 58 7.57 -3.78 3.48
C LYS A 58 7.75 -2.85 2.29
N VAL A 59 6.66 -2.46 1.62
CA VAL A 59 6.74 -1.56 0.47
C VAL A 59 7.34 -0.20 0.82
N THR A 60 7.12 0.30 2.05
CA THR A 60 7.79 1.52 2.53
C THR A 60 9.31 1.32 2.58
N VAL A 61 9.77 0.23 3.20
CA VAL A 61 11.20 -0.05 3.36
C VAL A 61 11.87 -0.24 2.00
N SER A 62 11.31 -1.11 1.15
CA SER A 62 11.86 -1.40 -0.18
C SER A 62 11.83 -0.17 -1.07
N GLY A 63 10.74 0.61 -1.04
CA GLY A 63 10.61 1.84 -1.83
C GLY A 63 11.57 2.95 -1.41
N LEU A 64 11.77 3.15 -0.11
CA LEU A 64 12.77 4.09 0.39
C LEU A 64 14.20 3.64 0.04
N GLY A 65 14.49 2.34 0.17
CA GLY A 65 15.76 1.75 -0.27
C GLY A 65 16.01 1.96 -1.75
N TYR A 66 15.01 1.71 -2.60
CA TYR A 66 15.08 1.97 -4.03
C TYR A 66 15.39 3.44 -4.33
N TYR A 67 14.64 4.39 -3.74
CA TYR A 67 14.90 5.81 -3.99
C TYR A 67 16.25 6.30 -3.49
N GLN A 68 16.77 5.70 -2.41
CA GLN A 68 18.09 6.01 -1.90
C GLN A 68 19.21 5.59 -2.86
N HIS A 69 19.00 4.51 -3.63
CA HIS A 69 20.07 3.82 -4.35
C HIS A 69 19.94 3.85 -5.88
N LYS A 70 18.77 4.21 -6.42
CA LYS A 70 18.48 4.18 -7.87
C LYS A 70 19.47 4.96 -8.75
N ASP A 71 20.09 6.02 -8.23
CA ASP A 71 21.05 6.84 -8.98
C ASP A 71 22.46 6.24 -8.97
N SER A 72 22.66 5.14 -8.25
CA SER A 72 23.94 4.44 -8.09
C SER A 72 23.96 3.03 -8.72
N ILE A 73 22.97 2.69 -9.55
CA ILE A 73 22.84 1.36 -10.19
C ILE A 73 23.97 1.00 -11.17
N PHE A 74 24.89 1.93 -11.44
CA PHE A 74 26.12 1.63 -12.18
C PHE A 74 27.10 0.77 -11.36
N ILE A 75 26.91 0.69 -10.04
CA ILE A 75 27.61 -0.24 -9.14
C ILE A 75 26.82 -1.56 -9.14
N PRO A 76 27.39 -2.68 -9.59
CA PRO A 76 26.65 -3.94 -9.76
C PRO A 76 25.91 -4.42 -8.51
N GLU A 77 26.53 -4.32 -7.33
CA GLU A 77 25.94 -4.74 -6.06
C GLU A 77 24.73 -3.88 -5.67
N ILE A 78 24.77 -2.58 -5.99
CA ILE A 78 23.64 -1.68 -5.78
C ILE A 78 22.52 -1.98 -6.78
N LYS A 79 22.87 -2.34 -8.02
CA LYS A 79 21.87 -2.77 -9.00
C LYS A 79 21.12 -4.02 -8.52
N GLU A 80 21.83 -5.05 -8.05
CA GLU A 80 21.21 -6.26 -7.52
C GLU A 80 20.26 -5.96 -6.36
N MET A 81 20.67 -5.10 -5.42
CA MET A 81 19.78 -4.62 -4.35
C MET A 81 18.53 -3.87 -4.87
N CYS A 82 18.68 -3.02 -5.88
CA CYS A 82 17.55 -2.29 -6.46
C CYS A 82 16.57 -3.23 -7.17
N ASP A 83 17.10 -4.21 -7.91
CA ASP A 83 16.30 -5.26 -8.57
C ASP A 83 15.50 -6.07 -7.51
N GLU A 84 16.09 -6.33 -6.33
CA GLU A 84 15.39 -6.95 -5.20
C GLU A 84 14.28 -6.06 -4.63
N TYR A 85 14.54 -4.76 -4.44
CA TYR A 85 13.51 -3.82 -3.95
C TYR A 85 12.32 -3.71 -4.90
N GLU A 86 12.55 -3.60 -6.21
CA GLU A 86 11.49 -3.55 -7.21
C GLU A 86 10.62 -4.82 -7.16
N LYS A 87 11.25 -5.99 -7.03
CA LYS A 87 10.55 -7.27 -6.89
C LYS A 87 9.67 -7.31 -5.64
N GLU A 88 10.18 -6.83 -4.50
CA GLU A 88 9.41 -6.76 -3.24
C GLU A 88 8.21 -5.81 -3.36
N ILE A 89 8.37 -4.67 -4.02
CA ILE A 89 7.29 -3.71 -4.28
C ILE A 89 6.19 -4.35 -5.14
N GLU A 90 6.58 -5.06 -6.20
CA GLU A 90 5.64 -5.77 -7.08
C GLU A 90 4.89 -6.88 -6.34
N GLU A 91 5.57 -7.64 -5.49
CA GLU A 91 4.94 -8.68 -4.67
C GLU A 91 3.95 -8.07 -3.67
N CYS A 92 4.31 -6.99 -2.99
CA CYS A 92 3.42 -6.26 -2.08
C CYS A 92 2.17 -5.75 -2.80
N SER A 93 2.33 -5.23 -4.03
CA SER A 93 1.22 -4.79 -4.88
C SER A 93 0.22 -5.93 -5.15
N LYS A 94 0.72 -7.10 -5.58
CA LYS A 94 -0.11 -8.29 -5.84
C LYS A 94 -0.80 -8.80 -4.57
N GLN A 95 -0.07 -8.84 -3.45
CA GLN A 95 -0.62 -9.26 -2.17
C GLN A 95 -1.76 -8.34 -1.73
N TYR A 96 -1.58 -7.02 -1.83
CA TYR A 96 -2.64 -6.07 -1.49
C TYR A 96 -3.86 -6.23 -2.38
N GLN A 97 -3.67 -6.29 -3.70
CA GLN A 97 -4.78 -6.48 -4.66
C GLN A 97 -5.62 -7.73 -4.34
N GLN A 98 -4.99 -8.80 -3.87
CA GLN A 98 -5.66 -10.05 -3.52
C GLN A 98 -6.54 -9.93 -2.27
N ILE A 99 -6.20 -9.04 -1.33
CA ILE A 99 -6.89 -8.91 -0.04
C ILE A 99 -7.70 -7.60 0.10
N ALA A 100 -7.54 -6.65 -0.81
CA ALA A 100 -8.08 -5.29 -0.70
C ALA A 100 -9.59 -5.29 -0.45
N LYS A 101 -10.33 -6.08 -1.24
CA LYS A 101 -11.79 -6.20 -1.09
C LYS A 101 -12.20 -6.66 0.30
N ASP A 102 -11.58 -7.73 0.81
CA ASP A 102 -11.93 -8.30 2.12
C ASP A 102 -11.50 -7.36 3.25
N PHE A 103 -10.34 -6.73 3.10
CA PHE A 103 -9.86 -5.70 4.01
C PHE A 103 -10.84 -4.53 4.11
N MET A 104 -11.26 -3.95 2.98
CA MET A 104 -12.18 -2.80 2.97
C MET A 104 -13.55 -3.19 3.55
N ASN A 105 -14.10 -4.34 3.13
CA ASN A 105 -15.38 -4.84 3.63
C ASN A 105 -15.35 -5.06 5.15
N SER A 106 -14.21 -5.46 5.71
CA SER A 106 -14.07 -5.67 7.16
C SER A 106 -14.24 -4.37 7.97
N TYR A 107 -14.08 -3.21 7.34
CA TYR A 107 -14.36 -1.89 7.91
C TYR A 107 -15.74 -1.34 7.49
N GLY A 108 -16.54 -2.11 6.74
CA GLY A 108 -17.80 -1.65 6.17
C GLY A 108 -17.62 -0.68 4.99
N LEU A 109 -16.45 -0.71 4.35
CA LEU A 109 -16.10 0.12 3.20
C LEU A 109 -16.07 -0.72 1.91
N GLU A 110 -16.15 -0.06 0.76
CA GLU A 110 -15.93 -0.70 -0.55
C GLU A 110 -14.51 -0.37 -1.04
N ASP A 111 -13.82 -1.35 -1.62
CA ASP A 111 -12.53 -1.11 -2.29
C ASP A 111 -12.69 -0.22 -3.52
N TYR A 112 -11.61 0.48 -3.87
CA TYR A 112 -11.60 1.46 -4.94
C TYR A 112 -12.01 0.88 -6.30
N LEU A 113 -11.54 -0.33 -6.66
CA LEU A 113 -11.88 -0.95 -7.94
C LEU A 113 -13.37 -1.28 -8.01
N THR A 114 -13.95 -1.83 -6.96
CA THR A 114 -15.40 -2.07 -6.88
C THR A 114 -16.20 -0.76 -6.94
N LYS A 115 -15.77 0.26 -6.20
CA LYS A 115 -16.40 1.59 -6.17
C LYS A 115 -16.42 2.24 -7.57
N PHE A 116 -15.36 2.07 -8.36
CA PHE A 116 -15.26 2.63 -9.71
C PHE A 116 -15.91 1.77 -10.81
N THR A 117 -15.81 0.44 -10.76
CA THR A 117 -16.40 -0.44 -11.79
C THR A 117 -17.93 -0.44 -11.79
N LYS A 118 -18.57 -0.21 -10.63
CA LYS A 118 -20.03 0.05 -10.56
C LYS A 118 -20.46 1.28 -11.36
N ASN A 119 -19.62 2.32 -11.43
CA ASN A 119 -19.92 3.56 -12.15
C ASN A 119 -19.80 3.45 -13.68
N ILE A 120 -19.25 2.34 -14.20
CA ILE A 120 -19.12 2.08 -15.65
C ILE A 120 -20.29 1.21 -16.15
N SER A 121 -20.95 0.50 -15.25
CA SER A 121 -22.04 -0.45 -15.56
C SER A 121 -23.44 0.15 -15.38
N SER A 122 -23.52 1.47 -15.14
CA SER A 122 -24.77 2.25 -14.95
C SER A 122 -24.99 3.16 -16.16
#